data_AF-A0A3D5VHG9-F1
#
_entry.id   AF-A0A3D5VHG9-F1
#
_cell.length_a   1.000
_cell.length_b   1.000
_cell.length_c   1.000
_cell.angle_alpha   90.00
_cell.angle_beta   90.00
_cell.angle_gamma   90.00
#
_symmetry.space_group_name_H-M   'P 1'
#
loop_
_entity.id
_entity.type
_entity.pdbx_description
1 polymer ?
#
loop_
_entity_poly.entity_id
_entity_poly.type
_entity_poly.pdbx_seq_one_letter_code
_entity_poly.pdbx_strand_id
1 'polypeptide(L)'
;MVKLEQARQLKAFLSTPPNTAAYKVAVLENCHNLTVEAGNSLLKILEEPPAASICILTADSADNVLPTLVSRSQVYTLTALPTAMISEMLIKKKLPENQSWFLTGFS
;
A
#
# COMPACT_ATOMS: atom_id res chain seq x y z
N MET A 1 8.99 -8.13 -9.76
CA MET A 1 9.72 -6.87 -10.05
C MET A 1 8.81 -5.93 -10.82
N VAL A 2 8.48 -4.78 -10.23
CA VAL A 2 7.64 -3.78 -10.87
C VAL A 2 8.51 -2.99 -11.86
N LYS A 3 8.10 -2.99 -13.13
CA LYS A 3 8.89 -2.42 -14.25
C LYS A 3 8.53 -0.95 -14.47
N LEU A 4 9.47 -0.17 -15.03
CA LEU A 4 9.30 1.26 -15.33
C LEU A 4 7.99 1.60 -16.06
N GLU A 5 7.50 0.71 -16.91
CA GLU A 5 6.24 0.89 -17.64
C GLU A 5 5.02 0.99 -16.71
N GLN A 6 4.98 0.22 -15.63
CA GLN A 6 3.87 0.30 -14.66
C GLN A 6 3.88 1.67 -13.94
N ALA A 7 5.06 2.20 -13.61
CA ALA A 7 5.20 3.53 -13.04
C ALA A 7 4.77 4.64 -14.04
N ARG A 8 5.05 4.45 -15.34
CA ARG A 8 4.59 5.37 -16.40
C ARG A 8 3.07 5.33 -16.55
N GLN A 9 2.47 4.14 -16.56
CA GLN A 9 1.01 3.98 -16.62
C GLN A 9 0.32 4.63 -15.41
N LEU A 10 0.86 4.47 -14.20
CA LEU A 10 0.33 5.12 -13.01
C LEU A 10 0.37 6.65 -13.14
N LYS A 11 1.49 7.20 -13.61
CA LYS A 11 1.60 8.65 -13.85
C LYS A 11 0.60 9.15 -14.88
N ALA A 12 0.46 8.44 -16.00
CA ALA A 12 -0.49 8.81 -17.05
C ALA A 12 -1.95 8.72 -16.57
N PHE A 13 -2.26 7.75 -15.71
CA PHE A 13 -3.58 7.64 -15.10
C PHE A 13 -3.87 8.85 -14.21
N LEU A 14 -2.93 9.21 -13.33
CA LEU A 14 -3.09 10.31 -12.36
C LEU A 14 -2.94 11.71 -12.99
N SER A 15 -2.31 11.85 -14.16
CA SER A 15 -2.10 13.16 -14.80
C SER A 15 -3.37 13.81 -15.37
N THR A 16 -4.48 13.07 -15.40
CA THR A 16 -5.78 13.58 -15.84
C THR A 16 -6.73 13.69 -14.64
N PRO A 17 -7.57 14.74 -14.59
CA PRO A 17 -8.54 14.89 -13.50
C PRO A 17 -9.54 13.72 -13.46
N PRO A 18 -10.20 13.49 -12.31
CA PRO A 18 -11.31 12.54 -12.25
C PRO A 18 -12.48 13.00 -13.13
N ASN A 19 -13.12 12.06 -13.83
CA ASN A 19 -14.24 12.38 -14.75
C ASN A 19 -15.50 12.81 -13.99
N THR A 20 -15.92 12.01 -13.01
CA THR A 20 -17.17 12.22 -12.25
C THR A 20 -17.01 12.08 -10.73
N ALA A 21 -15.89 11.51 -10.29
CA ALA A 21 -15.58 11.32 -8.87
C ALA A 21 -14.88 12.56 -8.28
N ALA A 22 -14.94 12.70 -6.96
CA ALA A 22 -14.22 13.77 -6.26
C ALA A 22 -12.70 13.56 -6.27
N TYR A 23 -12.24 12.30 -6.32
CA TYR A 23 -10.82 11.94 -6.35
C TYR A 23 -10.54 10.83 -7.35
N LYS A 24 -9.34 10.85 -7.92
CA LYS A 24 -8.76 9.73 -8.66
C LYS A 24 -7.70 9.05 -7.80
N VAL A 25 -7.87 7.76 -7.55
CA VAL A 25 -7.00 6.98 -6.65
C VAL A 25 -6.21 5.95 -7.45
N ALA A 26 -4.88 5.93 -7.30
CA ALA A 26 -4.02 4.87 -7.81
C ALA A 26 -3.41 4.09 -6.65
N VAL A 27 -3.41 2.76 -6.74
CA VAL A 27 -2.78 1.87 -5.77
C VAL A 27 -1.62 1.16 -6.44
N LEU A 28 -0.43 1.31 -5.87
CA LEU A 28 0.76 0.58 -6.28
C LEU A 28 1.13 -0.43 -5.20
N GLU A 29 0.89 -1.69 -5.50
CA GLU A 29 1.16 -2.77 -4.57
C GLU A 29 2.63 -3.17 -4.55
N ASN A 30 3.13 -3.56 -3.38
CA ASN A 30 4.46 -4.13 -3.18
C ASN A 30 5.59 -3.24 -3.73
N CYS A 31 5.61 -1.95 -3.36
CA CYS A 31 6.54 -0.96 -3.91
C CYS A 31 8.02 -1.22 -3.54
N HIS A 32 8.29 -2.07 -2.55
CA HIS A 32 9.64 -2.60 -2.27
C HIS A 32 10.21 -3.42 -3.45
N ASN A 33 9.37 -3.88 -4.38
CA ASN A 33 9.78 -4.60 -5.60
C ASN A 33 10.04 -3.68 -6.80
N LEU A 34 10.00 -2.36 -6.62
CA LEU A 34 10.34 -1.40 -7.66
C LEU A 34 11.83 -1.44 -7.97
N THR A 35 12.18 -1.32 -9.25
CA THR A 35 13.54 -0.93 -9.59
C THR A 35 13.80 0.51 -9.15
N VAL A 36 15.07 0.84 -8.86
CA VAL A 36 15.47 2.22 -8.50
C VAL A 36 14.99 3.22 -9.55
N GLU A 37 15.10 2.88 -10.83
CA GLU A 37 14.63 3.70 -11.94
C GLU A 37 13.10 3.92 -11.90
N ALA A 38 12.33 2.85 -11.71
CA ALA A 38 10.87 2.94 -11.64
C ALA A 38 10.44 3.82 -10.45
N GLY A 39 11.03 3.61 -9.28
CA GLY A 39 10.75 4.40 -8.08
C GLY A 39 11.13 5.87 -8.23
N ASN A 40 12.33 6.17 -8.75
CA ASN A 40 12.75 7.55 -9.00
C ASN A 40 11.83 8.26 -9.99
N SER A 41 11.29 7.53 -10.97
CA SER A 41 10.35 8.08 -11.93
C SER A 41 9.03 8.55 -11.30
N LEU A 42 8.68 8.06 -10.10
CA LEU A 42 7.47 8.41 -9.35
C LEU A 42 7.66 9.61 -8.41
N LEU A 43 8.90 10.07 -8.17
CA LEU A 43 9.17 11.10 -7.16
C LEU A 43 8.37 12.38 -7.41
N LYS A 44 8.36 12.86 -8.66
CA LYS A 44 7.64 14.09 -9.02
C LYS A 44 6.15 14.01 -8.71
N ILE A 45 5.50 12.86 -8.90
CA ILE A 45 4.07 12.73 -8.65
C ILE A 45 3.74 12.64 -7.15
N LEU A 46 4.71 12.22 -6.32
CA LEU A 46 4.56 12.20 -4.87
C LEU A 46 4.88 13.56 -4.24
N GLU A 47 5.81 14.33 -4.80
CA GLU A 47 6.10 15.70 -4.37
C GLU A 47 4.96 16.67 -4.68
N GLU A 48 4.43 16.59 -5.91
CA GLU A 48 3.41 17.50 -6.42
C GLU A 48 2.26 16.66 -7.00
N PRO A 49 1.43 16.03 -6.15
CA PRO A 49 0.32 15.22 -6.63
C PRO A 49 -0.68 16.11 -7.39
N PRO A 50 -1.17 15.67 -8.57
CA PRO A 50 -2.23 16.37 -9.29
C PRO A 50 -3.43 16.66 -8.38
N ALA A 51 -4.14 17.75 -8.66
CA ALA A 51 -5.35 18.09 -7.91
C ALA A 51 -6.34 16.93 -7.93
N ALA A 52 -6.99 16.68 -6.78
CA ALA A 52 -7.94 15.58 -6.62
C ALA A 52 -7.34 14.19 -6.94
N SER A 53 -6.05 13.97 -6.70
CA SER A 53 -5.41 12.66 -6.84
C SER A 53 -4.91 12.10 -5.51
N ILE A 54 -4.97 10.77 -5.36
CA ILE A 54 -4.44 10.05 -4.21
C ILE A 54 -3.60 8.88 -4.74
N CYS A 55 -2.37 8.76 -4.26
CA CYS A 55 -1.49 7.63 -4.54
C CYS A 55 -1.30 6.82 -3.26
N ILE A 56 -1.64 5.54 -3.30
CA ILE A 56 -1.47 4.61 -2.19
C ILE A 56 -0.37 3.63 -2.57
N LEU A 57 0.66 3.54 -1.75
CA LEU A 57 1.77 2.61 -1.93
C LEU A 57 1.69 1.56 -0.83
N THR A 58 1.78 0.27 -1.17
CA THR A 58 1.86 -0.81 -0.16
C THR A 58 3.24 -1.45 -0.17
N ALA A 59 3.73 -1.83 1.00
CA ALA A 59 4.95 -2.60 1.19
C ALA A 59 4.90 -3.34 2.52
N ASP A 60 5.63 -4.45 2.61
CA ASP A 60 5.75 -5.25 3.83
C ASP A 60 6.42 -4.47 4.97
N SER A 61 7.37 -3.59 4.64
CA SER A 61 7.99 -2.64 5.56
C SER A 61 8.46 -1.40 4.79
N ALA A 62 8.39 -0.23 5.43
CA ALA A 62 8.94 1.01 4.89
C ALA A 62 10.46 0.96 4.72
N ASP A 63 11.16 0.16 5.54
CA ASP A 63 12.63 0.02 5.49
C ASP A 63 13.11 -0.66 4.20
N ASN A 64 12.24 -1.46 3.57
CA ASN A 64 12.52 -2.15 2.31
C ASN A 64 12.20 -1.29 1.07
N VAL A 65 11.68 -0.08 1.27
CA VAL A 65 11.30 0.84 0.19
C VAL A 65 12.42 1.85 -0.02
N LEU A 66 12.58 2.35 -1.25
CA LEU A 66 13.54 3.41 -1.55
C LEU A 66 13.34 4.60 -0.59
N PRO A 67 14.39 5.06 0.12
CA PRO A 67 14.28 6.17 1.07
C PRO A 67 13.74 7.46 0.45
N THR A 68 13.96 7.66 -0.86
CA THR A 68 13.44 8.80 -1.62
C THR A 68 11.92 8.77 -1.76
N LEU A 69 11.30 7.59 -1.87
CA LEU A 69 9.85 7.44 -1.86
C LEU A 69 9.28 7.64 -0.45
N VAL A 70 9.93 7.04 0.55
CA VAL A 70 9.49 7.13 1.95
C VAL A 70 9.48 8.58 2.44
N SER A 71 10.55 9.34 2.16
CA SER A 71 10.66 10.76 2.55
C SER A 71 9.62 11.70 1.94
N ARG A 72 8.92 11.28 0.87
CA ARG A 72 7.85 12.03 0.18
C ARG A 72 6.47 11.41 0.38
N SER A 73 6.39 10.38 1.21
CA SER A 73 5.14 9.67 1.48
C SER A 73 4.80 9.80 2.95
N GLN A 74 3.50 9.82 3.26
CA GLN A 74 3.07 9.61 4.63
C GLN A 74 3.09 8.11 4.92
N VAL A 75 3.89 7.69 5.91
CA VAL A 75 4.00 6.29 6.30
C VAL A 75 2.91 5.97 7.33
N TYR A 76 2.10 4.97 7.00
CA TYR A 76 1.13 4.38 7.91
C TYR A 76 1.51 2.92 8.14
N THR A 77 2.01 2.62 9.34
CA THR A 77 2.35 1.26 9.72
C THR A 77 1.10 0.53 10.20
N LEU A 78 0.73 -0.54 9.49
CA LEU A 78 -0.32 -1.45 9.92
C LEU A 78 0.28 -2.45 10.90
N THR A 79 -0.06 -2.33 12.18
CA THR A 79 0.36 -3.28 13.21
C THR A 79 -0.62 -4.45 13.30
N ALA A 80 -0.13 -5.61 13.70
CA ALA A 80 -0.96 -6.77 13.97
C ALA A 80 -2.10 -6.41 14.95
N LEU A 81 -3.28 -6.99 14.70
CA LEU A 81 -4.40 -6.85 15.61
C LEU A 81 -4.13 -7.63 16.91
N PRO A 82 -4.65 -7.19 18.06
CA PRO A 82 -4.52 -7.94 19.30
C PRO A 82 -5.04 -9.37 19.14
N THR A 83 -4.30 -10.36 19.61
CA THR A 83 -4.64 -11.79 19.52
C THR A 83 -6.08 -12.05 19.99
N ALA A 84 -6.51 -11.44 21.09
CA ALA A 84 -7.87 -11.57 21.62
C ALA A 84 -8.95 -11.14 20.61
N MET A 85 -8.74 -10.04 19.89
CA MET A 85 -9.67 -9.55 18.86
C MET A 85 -9.73 -10.53 17.67
N ILE A 86 -8.58 -11.06 17.26
CA ILE A 86 -8.52 -12.05 16.19
C ILE A 86 -9.25 -13.33 16.63
N SER A 87 -8.99 -13.85 17.83
CA SER A 87 -9.65 -15.05 18.37
C SER A 87 -11.17 -14.88 18.43
N GLU A 88 -11.66 -13.74 18.94
CA GLU A 88 -13.10 -13.43 19.00
C GLU A 88 -13.72 -13.40 17.59
N MET A 89 -13.06 -12.77 16.63
CA MET A 89 -13.51 -12.76 15.24
C MET A 89 -13.55 -14.15 14.60
N LEU A 90 -12.57 -15.01 14.89
CA LEU A 90 -12.52 -16.37 14.35
C LEU A 90 -13.63 -17.26 14.94
N ILE A 91 -13.87 -17.17 16.26
CA ILE A 91 -14.98 -17.88 16.92
C ILE A 91 -16.33 -17.44 16.30
N LYS A 92 -16.52 -16.13 16.09
CA LYS A 92 -17.74 -15.59 15.45
C LYS A 92 -17.93 -16.11 14.02
N LYS A 93 -16.85 -16.40 13.30
CA LYS A 93 -16.88 -17.02 11.96
C LYS A 93 -17.07 -18.55 11.97
N LYS A 94 -17.40 -19.14 13.13
CA LYS A 94 -17.64 -20.58 13.34
C LYS A 94 -16.40 -21.48 13.18
N LEU A 95 -15.20 -20.93 13.38
CA LEU A 95 -14.01 -21.77 13.53
C LEU A 95 -13.99 -22.40 14.94
N PRO A 96 -13.63 -23.68 15.07
CA PRO A 96 -13.49 -24.34 16.37
C PRO A 96 -12.51 -23.59 17.28
N GLU A 97 -12.91 -23.36 18.53
CA GLU A 97 -12.13 -22.61 19.52
C GLU A 97 -10.72 -23.21 19.72
N ASN A 98 -10.59 -24.53 19.62
CA ASN A 98 -9.33 -25.27 19.72
C ASN A 98 -8.35 -25.03 18.55
N GLN A 99 -8.78 -24.41 17.44
CA GLN A 99 -7.91 -24.00 16.34
C GLN A 99 -7.65 -22.49 16.33
N SER A 100 -8.46 -21.70 17.04
CA SER A 100 -8.38 -20.23 17.00
C SER A 100 -7.05 -19.71 17.58
N TRP A 101 -6.64 -20.18 18.77
CA TRP A 101 -5.36 -19.81 19.39
C TRP A 101 -4.15 -20.11 18.50
N PHE A 102 -4.13 -21.29 17.87
CA PHE A 102 -3.07 -21.70 16.96
C PHE A 102 -2.98 -20.74 15.76
N LEU A 103 -4.11 -20.43 15.13
CA LEU A 103 -4.16 -19.54 13.96
C LEU A 103 -3.81 -18.09 14.29
N THR A 104 -4.01 -17.65 15.55
CA THR A 104 -3.64 -16.30 16.00
C THR A 104 -2.17 -16.14 16.40
N GLY A 105 -1.43 -17.23 16.59
CA GLY A 105 -0.03 -17.20 17.00
C GLY A 105 0.98 -17.14 15.85
N PHE A 106 0.53 -17.32 14.60
CA PHE A 106 1.36 -17.32 13.38
C PHE A 106 1.05 -16.16 12.42
N SER A 107 0.18 -15.23 12.83
CA SER A 107 -0.19 -14.02 12.08
C SER A 107 0.67 -12.83 12.46
#